data_AF-A0A6G0VRQ6-F1
#
_entry.id   AF-A0A6G0VRQ6-F1
#
_cell.length_a   1.000
_cell.length_b   1.000
_cell.length_c   1.000
_cell.angle_alpha   90.00
_cell.angle_beta   90.00
_cell.angle_gamma   90.00
#
_symmetry.space_group_name_H-M   'P 1'
#
loop_
_entity.id
_entity.type
_entity.pdbx_description
1 polymer ?
#
loop_
_entity_poly.entity_id
_entity_poly.type
_entity_poly.pdbx_seq_one_letter_code
_entity_poly.pdbx_strand_id
1 'polypeptide(L)'
;TKALTLGYSKITKILFEMSNDMNEKTNTRNEAKHILNQLRTREMAIMIVTWNCILQRINLTSKIIQSSTTNISIIVPLYNSLFDFIQNVRENFEIYENESYLIIEKQIDYKCKRNKKNVEERQQSSRQNFITDTHYIICDTLLAEIQKRREVYVNVEKRFGFLFKENLTRNEIMTKIKALILLYENELDIDAESFVDEFIQFQSITSSTKNSTTITLTDQLEFIRNMKITHTFPNVETCLHIFLTMPITNCTSERSFSFLKRIKNRLRSSMGQENLDALGILSIESDVTASIDFDEIIDVFSKQKARKKVFNNLLTNNSAPHKYKRMIFYEDNKNKLSCIMNRGENMLVMEAKNREGCRVMLNRSNRIRLQYFEICIFETIVEKEVFAVANIMKQYDEIAEYIYKKCAQQKSPPKNVHDVTIFFKNIKDERVVKSIPNFSNQIKMCAAERLSEYVLNQKANNSHEFFNKTRIITPISSPTPMSPHIPMSPPPSPIFAIKSSRKAVDEYDGPVQSSSKAVENDGPGFFNVQPLS
;
A
#
# COMPACT_ATOMS: atom_id res chain seq x y z
N THR A 1 -8.75 2.80 -13.13
CA THR A 1 -9.99 3.08 -13.88
C THR A 1 -9.84 2.85 -15.37
N LYS A 2 -8.87 3.45 -16.08
CA LYS A 2 -8.67 3.23 -17.53
C LYS A 2 -8.63 1.77 -17.98
N ALA A 3 -7.92 0.91 -17.25
CA ALA A 3 -7.89 -0.53 -17.51
C ALA A 3 -9.25 -1.22 -17.33
N LEU A 4 -10.04 -0.76 -16.35
CA LEU A 4 -11.39 -1.27 -16.10
C LEU A 4 -12.36 -0.83 -17.20
N THR A 5 -12.26 0.42 -17.67
CA THR A 5 -13.08 0.94 -18.77
C THR A 5 -12.81 0.21 -20.08
N LEU A 6 -11.53 0.03 -20.45
CA LEU A 6 -11.13 -0.69 -21.67
C LEU A 6 -11.34 -2.21 -21.59
N GLY A 7 -11.19 -2.78 -20.39
CA GLY A 7 -11.31 -4.21 -20.13
C GLY A 7 -12.72 -4.65 -19.74
N TYR A 8 -13.70 -3.74 -19.71
CA TYR A 8 -15.00 -3.99 -19.10
C TYR A 8 -15.74 -5.20 -19.69
N SER A 9 -15.81 -5.29 -21.03
CA SER A 9 -16.44 -6.41 -21.74
C SER A 9 -15.71 -7.74 -21.49
N LYS A 10 -14.38 -7.74 -21.48
CA LYS A 10 -13.56 -8.92 -21.18
C LYS A 10 -13.76 -9.38 -19.73
N ILE A 11 -13.74 -8.46 -18.77
CA ILE A 11 -13.92 -8.74 -17.35
C ILE A 11 -15.31 -9.31 -17.08
N THR A 12 -16.36 -8.68 -17.61
CA THR A 12 -17.73 -9.16 -17.46
C THR A 12 -17.96 -10.53 -18.12
N LYS A 13 -17.32 -10.80 -19.26
CA LYS A 13 -17.35 -12.11 -19.92
C LYS A 13 -16.67 -13.19 -19.08
N ILE A 14 -15.45 -12.93 -18.59
CA ILE A 14 -14.71 -13.87 -17.72
C ILE A 14 -15.49 -14.15 -16.44
N LEU A 15 -16.05 -13.12 -15.79
CA LEU A 15 -16.87 -13.30 -14.59
C LEU A 15 -18.15 -14.10 -14.86
N PHE A 16 -18.73 -13.94 -16.05
CA PHE A 16 -19.87 -14.76 -16.47
C PHE A 16 -19.48 -16.22 -16.67
N GLU A 17 -18.37 -16.49 -17.34
CA GLU A 17 -17.82 -17.84 -17.53
C GLU A 17 -17.51 -18.49 -16.17
N MET A 18 -16.77 -17.80 -15.29
CA MET A 18 -16.45 -18.27 -13.94
C MET A 18 -17.69 -18.50 -13.06
N SER A 19 -18.74 -17.69 -13.22
CA SER A 19 -19.98 -17.86 -12.44
C SER A 19 -20.75 -19.13 -12.82
N ASN A 20 -20.54 -19.63 -14.04
CA ASN A 20 -21.26 -20.79 -14.60
C ASN A 20 -20.39 -22.05 -14.71
N ASP A 21 -19.07 -21.95 -14.46
CA ASP A 21 -18.17 -23.10 -14.51
C ASP A 21 -18.44 -24.07 -13.35
N MET A 22 -18.89 -25.28 -13.67
CA MET A 22 -19.19 -26.31 -12.68
C MET A 22 -17.93 -26.95 -12.08
N ASN A 23 -16.75 -26.72 -12.67
CA ASN A 23 -15.47 -27.18 -12.15
C ASN A 23 -14.92 -26.24 -11.06
N GLU A 24 -15.44 -25.02 -10.97
CA GLU A 24 -15.03 -24.04 -9.97
C GLU A 24 -15.75 -24.23 -8.63
N LYS A 25 -15.08 -23.85 -7.54
CA LYS A 25 -15.65 -23.94 -6.18
C LYS A 25 -16.91 -23.09 -6.08
N THR A 26 -17.92 -23.58 -5.35
CA THR A 26 -19.21 -22.89 -5.17
C THR A 26 -19.04 -21.45 -4.67
N ASN A 27 -18.10 -21.21 -3.75
CA ASN A 27 -17.77 -19.87 -3.26
C ASN A 27 -17.22 -18.96 -4.38
N THR A 28 -16.28 -19.45 -5.18
CA THR A 28 -15.71 -18.71 -6.32
C THR A 28 -16.79 -18.32 -7.33
N ARG A 29 -17.70 -19.25 -7.65
CA ARG A 29 -18.82 -18.97 -8.57
C ARG A 29 -19.77 -17.93 -8.01
N ASN A 30 -20.10 -18.02 -6.73
CA ASN A 30 -20.98 -17.06 -6.05
C ASN A 30 -20.35 -15.67 -5.98
N GLU A 31 -19.05 -15.59 -5.71
CA GLU A 31 -18.29 -14.34 -5.70
C GLU A 31 -18.19 -13.73 -7.10
N ALA A 32 -17.86 -14.52 -8.12
CA ALA A 32 -17.84 -14.08 -9.51
C ALA A 32 -19.23 -13.56 -9.94
N LYS A 33 -20.31 -14.27 -9.59
CA LYS A 33 -21.69 -13.85 -9.83
C LYS A 33 -22.05 -12.56 -9.10
N HIS A 34 -21.59 -12.40 -7.86
CA HIS A 34 -21.82 -11.19 -7.08
C HIS A 34 -21.13 -9.98 -7.71
N ILE A 35 -19.84 -10.09 -8.05
CA ILE A 35 -19.07 -9.02 -8.70
C ILE A 35 -19.68 -8.69 -10.07
N LEU A 36 -20.07 -9.70 -10.85
CA LEU A 36 -20.75 -9.49 -12.13
C LEU A 36 -22.05 -8.70 -11.97
N ASN A 37 -22.85 -9.03 -10.95
CA ASN A 37 -24.10 -8.31 -10.65
C ASN A 37 -23.84 -6.87 -10.19
N GLN A 38 -22.73 -6.60 -9.50
CA GLN A 38 -22.34 -5.25 -9.12
C GLN A 38 -21.83 -4.43 -10.31
N LEU A 39 -21.01 -5.02 -11.19
CA LEU A 39 -20.52 -4.33 -12.38
C LEU A 39 -21.67 -3.97 -13.32
N ARG A 40 -22.64 -4.88 -13.49
CA ARG A 40 -23.82 -4.66 -14.33
C ARG A 40 -24.78 -3.59 -13.82
N THR A 41 -24.56 -2.94 -12.67
CA THR A 41 -25.49 -1.89 -12.23
C THR A 41 -25.21 -0.60 -12.97
N ARG A 42 -26.27 0.17 -13.24
CA ARG A 42 -26.14 1.46 -13.93
C ARG A 42 -25.28 2.44 -13.15
N GLU A 43 -25.44 2.49 -11.84
CA GLU A 43 -24.63 3.34 -10.97
C GLU A 43 -23.14 3.00 -11.13
N MET A 44 -22.77 1.72 -11.16
CA MET A 44 -21.38 1.31 -11.27
C MET A 44 -20.77 1.70 -12.61
N ALA A 45 -21.50 1.57 -13.73
CA ALA A 45 -20.99 2.00 -15.02
C ALA A 45 -20.80 3.51 -15.10
N ILE A 46 -21.76 4.30 -14.60
CA ILE A 46 -21.61 5.76 -14.52
C ILE A 46 -20.39 6.11 -13.66
N MET A 47 -20.23 5.47 -12.50
CA MET A 47 -19.07 5.67 -11.63
C MET A 47 -17.74 5.34 -12.33
N ILE A 48 -17.68 4.27 -13.14
CA ILE A 48 -16.48 3.91 -13.90
C ILE A 48 -16.13 5.00 -14.90
N VAL A 49 -17.12 5.52 -15.64
CA VAL A 49 -16.92 6.60 -16.63
C VAL A 49 -16.47 7.88 -15.94
N THR A 50 -17.23 8.35 -14.95
CA THR A 50 -16.98 9.59 -14.22
C THR A 50 -15.60 9.56 -13.54
N TRP A 51 -15.28 8.49 -12.80
CA TRP A 51 -13.96 8.37 -12.16
C TRP A 51 -12.82 8.18 -13.17
N ASN A 52 -13.05 7.51 -14.29
CA ASN A 52 -12.03 7.43 -15.32
C ASN A 52 -11.67 8.81 -15.87
N CYS A 53 -12.68 9.65 -16.12
CA CYS A 53 -12.50 11.01 -16.61
C CYS A 53 -11.77 11.90 -15.58
N ILE A 54 -12.30 11.95 -14.35
CA ILE A 54 -11.74 12.76 -13.26
C ILE A 54 -10.30 12.34 -12.92
N LEU A 55 -10.06 11.05 -12.65
CA LEU A 55 -8.73 10.59 -12.19
C LEU A 55 -7.66 10.74 -13.26
N GLN A 56 -8.01 10.63 -14.54
CA GLN A 56 -7.05 10.89 -15.61
C GLN A 56 -6.59 12.35 -15.60
N ARG A 57 -7.52 13.30 -15.50
CA ARG A 57 -7.17 14.74 -15.46
C ARG A 57 -6.41 15.09 -14.19
N ILE A 58 -6.85 14.61 -13.02
CA ILE A 58 -6.13 14.81 -11.76
C ILE A 58 -4.70 14.26 -11.86
N ASN A 59 -4.51 13.05 -12.39
CA ASN A 59 -3.18 12.45 -12.53
C ASN A 59 -2.26 13.24 -13.46
N LEU A 60 -2.78 13.73 -14.59
CA LEU A 60 -1.99 14.57 -15.51
C LEU A 60 -1.56 15.88 -14.85
N THR A 61 -2.49 16.58 -14.19
CA THR A 61 -2.17 17.81 -13.45
C THR A 61 -1.18 17.53 -12.32
N SER A 62 -1.37 16.44 -11.58
CA SER A 62 -0.49 16.05 -10.48
C SER A 62 0.94 15.76 -10.94
N LYS A 63 1.12 15.07 -12.08
CA LYS A 63 2.45 14.83 -12.66
C LYS A 63 3.21 16.10 -12.99
N ILE A 64 2.52 17.14 -13.46
CA ILE A 64 3.16 18.43 -13.74
C ILE A 64 3.53 19.10 -12.41
N ILE A 65 2.61 19.17 -11.45
CA ILE A 65 2.86 19.79 -10.14
C ILE A 65 4.01 19.10 -9.39
N GLN A 66 4.21 17.80 -9.61
CA GLN A 66 5.28 17.00 -9.01
C GLN A 66 6.61 17.08 -9.76
N SER A 67 6.68 17.71 -10.94
CA SER A 67 7.94 17.77 -11.68
C SER A 67 8.91 18.75 -11.01
N SER A 68 10.19 18.38 -11.01
CA SER A 68 11.28 19.19 -10.42
C SER A 68 11.52 20.52 -11.12
N THR A 69 10.97 20.69 -12.32
CA THR A 69 11.15 21.88 -13.19
C THR A 69 9.96 22.83 -13.15
N THR A 70 8.90 22.54 -12.38
CA THR A 70 7.69 23.36 -12.40
C THR A 70 7.83 24.66 -11.62
N ASN A 71 7.36 25.74 -12.23
CA ASN A 71 7.27 27.06 -11.63
C ASN A 71 5.94 27.23 -10.90
N ILE A 72 5.97 27.83 -9.70
CA ILE A 72 4.77 28.09 -8.90
C ILE A 72 3.72 28.93 -9.64
N SER A 73 4.15 29.80 -10.56
CA SER A 73 3.28 30.63 -11.39
C SER A 73 2.35 29.80 -12.30
N ILE A 74 2.73 28.57 -12.65
CA ILE A 74 1.95 27.66 -13.49
C ILE A 74 1.00 26.80 -12.65
N ILE A 75 1.34 26.56 -11.37
CA ILE A 75 0.57 25.67 -10.49
C ILE A 75 -0.83 26.21 -10.20
N VAL A 76 -0.95 27.50 -9.89
CA VAL A 76 -2.27 28.11 -9.60
C VAL A 76 -3.21 28.03 -10.83
N PRO A 77 -2.80 28.41 -12.05
CA PRO A 77 -3.58 28.19 -13.27
C PRO A 77 -3.98 26.72 -13.50
N LEU A 78 -3.08 25.77 -13.22
CA LEU A 78 -3.37 24.34 -13.37
C LEU A 78 -4.48 23.88 -12.41
N TYR A 79 -4.47 24.34 -11.17
CA TYR A 79 -5.55 24.06 -10.23
C TYR A 79 -6.86 24.72 -10.63
N ASN A 80 -6.84 25.96 -11.15
CA ASN A 80 -8.04 26.61 -11.68
C ASN A 80 -8.64 25.81 -12.85
N SER A 81 -7.82 25.45 -13.83
CA SER A 81 -8.26 24.63 -14.95
C SER A 81 -8.82 23.27 -14.52
N LEU A 82 -8.22 22.63 -13.51
CA LEU A 82 -8.71 21.37 -12.96
C LEU A 82 -10.03 21.55 -12.17
N PHE A 83 -10.14 22.64 -11.42
CA PHE A 83 -11.36 23.01 -10.70
C PHE A 83 -12.52 23.21 -11.68
N ASP A 84 -12.32 24.04 -12.71
CA ASP A 84 -13.32 24.31 -13.75
C ASP A 84 -13.71 23.03 -14.49
N PHE A 85 -12.74 22.15 -14.74
CA PHE A 85 -13.02 20.84 -15.33
C PHE A 85 -13.94 19.98 -14.45
N ILE A 86 -13.69 19.89 -13.15
CA ILE A 86 -14.53 19.10 -12.22
C ILE A 86 -15.89 19.77 -12.01
N GLN A 87 -15.95 21.09 -12.01
CA GLN A 87 -17.20 21.83 -12.00
C GLN A 87 -18.05 21.51 -13.23
N ASN A 88 -17.43 21.48 -14.42
CA ASN A 88 -18.11 21.06 -15.65
C ASN A 88 -18.59 19.59 -15.57
N VAL A 89 -17.82 18.69 -14.96
CA VAL A 89 -18.22 17.29 -14.73
C VAL A 89 -19.45 17.22 -13.82
N ARG A 90 -19.49 18.07 -12.79
CA ARG A 90 -20.60 18.19 -11.84
C ARG A 90 -21.89 18.61 -12.54
N GLU A 91 -21.82 19.66 -13.34
CA GLU A 91 -22.98 20.26 -14.02
C GLU A 91 -23.52 19.38 -15.16
N ASN A 92 -22.63 18.75 -15.92
CA ASN A 92 -22.99 17.99 -17.11
C ASN A 92 -23.08 16.47 -16.87
N PHE A 93 -23.81 16.05 -15.84
CA PHE A 93 -23.98 14.63 -15.50
C PHE A 93 -24.48 13.76 -16.67
N GLU A 94 -25.36 14.32 -17.50
CA GLU A 94 -25.99 13.62 -18.64
C GLU A 94 -24.98 13.08 -19.65
N ILE A 95 -23.85 13.76 -19.83
CA ILE A 95 -22.78 13.31 -20.74
C ILE A 95 -22.23 11.96 -20.27
N TYR A 96 -21.91 11.86 -18.97
CA TYR A 96 -21.33 10.65 -18.39
C TYR A 96 -22.36 9.52 -18.25
N GLU A 97 -23.62 9.87 -18.01
CA GLU A 97 -24.73 8.93 -18.07
C GLU A 97 -24.87 8.34 -19.47
N ASN A 98 -24.79 9.17 -20.51
CA ASN A 98 -24.88 8.73 -21.89
C ASN A 98 -23.68 7.87 -22.33
N GLU A 99 -22.46 8.27 -21.95
CA GLU A 99 -21.26 7.47 -22.20
C GLU A 99 -21.30 6.11 -21.50
N SER A 100 -21.97 6.00 -20.35
CA SER A 100 -22.11 4.73 -19.64
C SER A 100 -22.90 3.67 -20.44
N TYR A 101 -23.83 4.10 -21.30
CA TYR A 101 -24.57 3.18 -22.19
C TYR A 101 -23.68 2.54 -23.25
N LEU A 102 -22.58 3.17 -23.63
CA LEU A 102 -21.63 2.58 -24.59
C LEU A 102 -20.85 1.41 -23.97
N ILE A 103 -20.77 1.36 -22.64
CA ILE A 103 -20.01 0.35 -21.90
C ILE A 103 -20.89 -0.86 -21.55
N ILE A 104 -22.18 -0.65 -21.29
CA ILE A 104 -23.14 -1.73 -21.01
C ILE A 104 -23.93 -2.06 -22.29
N GLU A 105 -23.76 -3.27 -22.83
CA GLU A 105 -24.49 -3.76 -24.02
C GLU A 105 -26.04 -3.84 -23.87
N LYS A 106 -26.57 -3.58 -22.67
CA LYS A 106 -28.01 -3.54 -22.39
C LYS A 106 -28.37 -2.30 -21.58
N GLN A 107 -29.52 -1.70 -21.87
CA GLN A 107 -30.14 -0.72 -20.99
C GLN A 107 -30.47 -1.39 -19.65
N ILE A 108 -29.79 -0.96 -18.59
CA ILE A 108 -30.03 -1.42 -17.22
C ILE A 108 -30.54 -0.24 -16.41
N ASP A 109 -31.61 -0.46 -15.66
CA ASP A 109 -32.26 0.58 -14.86
C ASP A 109 -31.53 0.84 -13.53
N TYR A 110 -31.75 2.02 -12.94
CA TYR A 110 -31.28 2.35 -11.60
C TYR A 110 -31.88 1.42 -10.53
N LYS A 111 -31.10 1.11 -9.49
CA LYS A 111 -31.55 0.31 -8.35
C LYS A 111 -32.62 1.07 -7.55
N CYS A 112 -33.87 0.64 -7.68
CA CYS A 112 -35.00 1.24 -6.97
C CYS A 112 -35.29 0.54 -5.63
N LYS A 113 -35.62 1.30 -4.58
CA LYS A 113 -36.23 0.76 -3.34
C LYS A 113 -37.69 0.35 -3.61
N ARG A 114 -38.14 -0.81 -3.11
CA ARG A 114 -39.40 -1.49 -3.49
C ARG A 114 -40.73 -0.77 -3.16
N ASN A 115 -40.73 0.42 -2.55
CA ASN A 115 -41.88 0.93 -1.76
C ASN A 115 -42.83 1.98 -2.43
N LYS A 116 -42.90 2.16 -3.75
CA LYS A 116 -43.86 3.12 -4.41
C LYS A 116 -44.71 2.45 -5.49
N LYS A 117 -45.88 2.92 -5.93
CA LYS A 117 -46.75 2.13 -6.85
C LYS A 117 -46.43 2.28 -8.37
N ASN A 118 -45.78 3.35 -8.83
CA ASN A 118 -45.47 3.60 -10.26
C ASN A 118 -44.00 3.34 -10.62
N VAL A 119 -43.72 2.70 -11.77
CA VAL A 119 -42.35 2.29 -12.17
C VAL A 119 -41.52 3.45 -12.71
N GLU A 120 -42.09 4.33 -13.55
CA GLU A 120 -41.37 5.48 -14.14
C GLU A 120 -40.97 6.52 -13.09
N GLU A 121 -41.90 6.90 -12.21
CA GLU A 121 -41.62 7.79 -11.07
C GLU A 121 -40.55 7.24 -10.12
N ARG A 122 -40.48 5.90 -9.94
CA ARG A 122 -39.43 5.24 -9.14
C ARG A 122 -38.05 5.40 -9.78
N GLN A 123 -37.95 5.26 -11.10
CA GLN A 123 -36.68 5.36 -11.81
C GLN A 123 -36.15 6.80 -11.82
N GLN A 124 -37.03 7.77 -12.07
CA GLN A 124 -36.67 9.19 -12.04
C GLN A 124 -36.23 9.64 -10.64
N SER A 125 -36.93 9.17 -9.60
CA SER A 125 -36.53 9.40 -8.20
C SER A 125 -35.19 8.73 -7.87
N SER A 126 -34.93 7.51 -8.35
CA SER A 126 -33.67 6.82 -8.07
C SER A 126 -32.49 7.44 -8.82
N ARG A 127 -32.69 7.90 -10.05
CA ARG A 127 -31.72 8.72 -10.80
C ARG A 127 -31.39 9.99 -10.03
N GLN A 128 -32.41 10.73 -9.60
CA GLN A 128 -32.20 11.99 -8.88
C GLN A 128 -31.44 11.76 -7.57
N ASN A 129 -31.79 10.73 -6.81
CA ASN A 129 -31.08 10.38 -5.58
C ASN A 129 -29.61 10.03 -5.85
N PHE A 130 -29.30 9.30 -6.93
CA PHE A 130 -27.90 9.01 -7.28
C PHE A 130 -27.12 10.30 -7.62
N ILE A 131 -27.75 11.22 -8.35
CA ILE A 131 -27.13 12.51 -8.68
C ILE A 131 -26.86 13.32 -7.41
N THR A 132 -27.85 13.46 -6.52
CA THR A 132 -27.72 14.28 -5.29
C THR A 132 -26.82 13.63 -4.25
N ASP A 133 -27.01 12.33 -4.00
CA ASP A 133 -26.40 11.65 -2.85
C ASP A 133 -25.04 11.03 -3.20
N THR A 134 -24.69 10.96 -4.48
CA THR A 134 -23.41 10.37 -4.92
C THR A 134 -22.63 11.29 -5.83
N HIS A 135 -23.16 11.65 -7.00
CA HIS A 135 -22.40 12.44 -7.99
C HIS A 135 -21.99 13.81 -7.45
N TYR A 136 -22.96 14.58 -6.94
CA TYR A 136 -22.68 15.90 -6.36
C TYR A 136 -21.79 15.82 -5.14
N ILE A 137 -22.01 14.89 -4.22
CA ILE A 137 -21.15 14.72 -3.04
C ILE A 137 -19.69 14.48 -3.45
N ILE A 138 -19.46 13.62 -4.45
CA ILE A 138 -18.10 13.32 -4.93
C ILE A 138 -17.46 14.57 -5.55
N CYS A 139 -18.16 15.23 -6.48
CA CYS A 139 -17.66 16.44 -7.12
C CYS A 139 -17.41 17.56 -6.11
N ASP A 140 -18.33 17.82 -5.19
CA ASP A 140 -18.24 18.88 -4.19
C ASP A 140 -17.09 18.63 -3.21
N THR A 141 -16.92 17.38 -2.78
CA THR A 141 -15.78 17.00 -1.94
C THR A 141 -14.45 17.22 -2.67
N LEU A 142 -14.37 16.81 -3.95
CA LEU A 142 -13.16 17.01 -4.75
C LEU A 142 -12.87 18.50 -5.00
N LEU A 143 -13.90 19.30 -5.27
CA LEU A 143 -13.77 20.74 -5.47
C LEU A 143 -13.28 21.44 -4.20
N ALA A 144 -13.85 21.10 -3.05
CA ALA A 144 -13.42 21.63 -1.75
C ALA A 144 -11.95 21.27 -1.44
N GLU A 145 -11.56 20.02 -1.71
CA GLU A 145 -10.20 19.54 -1.50
C GLU A 145 -9.18 20.18 -2.46
N ILE A 146 -9.56 20.43 -3.71
CA ILE A 146 -8.74 21.14 -4.68
C ILE A 146 -8.62 22.62 -4.31
N GLN A 147 -9.72 23.25 -3.90
CA GLN A 147 -9.75 24.62 -3.40
C GLN A 147 -8.77 24.82 -2.25
N LYS A 148 -8.86 23.95 -1.22
CA LYS A 148 -7.99 23.99 -0.04
C LYS A 148 -6.51 23.92 -0.44
N ARG A 149 -6.15 23.04 -1.37
CA ARG A 149 -4.77 22.92 -1.87
C ARG A 149 -4.36 24.15 -2.68
N ARG A 150 -5.23 24.66 -3.54
CA ARG A 150 -4.98 25.84 -4.37
C ARG A 150 -4.66 27.07 -3.51
N GLU A 151 -5.40 27.30 -2.44
CA GLU A 151 -5.21 28.45 -1.55
C GLU A 151 -3.80 28.50 -0.95
N VAL A 152 -3.21 27.34 -0.63
CA VAL A 152 -1.81 27.25 -0.18
C VAL A 152 -0.87 27.77 -1.27
N TYR A 153 -1.02 27.32 -2.51
CA TYR A 153 -0.18 27.79 -3.62
C TYR A 153 -0.38 29.27 -3.93
N VAL A 154 -1.60 29.79 -3.83
CA VAL A 154 -1.88 31.23 -3.99
C VAL A 154 -1.15 32.05 -2.93
N ASN A 155 -1.15 31.58 -1.67
CA ASN A 155 -0.45 32.25 -0.59
C ASN A 155 1.07 32.26 -0.81
N VAL A 156 1.63 31.14 -1.28
CA VAL A 156 3.07 31.05 -1.58
C VAL A 156 3.43 31.90 -2.81
N GLU A 157 2.62 31.90 -3.87
CA GLU A 157 2.82 32.75 -5.05
C GLU A 157 2.72 34.25 -4.68
N LYS A 158 1.82 34.61 -3.76
CA LYS A 158 1.74 35.97 -3.24
C LYS A 158 3.02 36.40 -2.52
N ARG A 159 3.64 35.50 -1.74
CA ARG A 159 4.85 35.72 -0.92
C ARG A 159 6.13 35.70 -1.75
N PHE A 160 6.34 34.65 -2.54
CA PHE A 160 7.60 34.35 -3.24
C PHE A 160 7.51 34.44 -4.76
N GLY A 161 6.33 34.73 -5.32
CA GLY A 161 6.14 34.79 -6.78
C GLY A 161 6.99 35.85 -7.49
N PHE A 162 7.53 36.84 -6.76
CA PHE A 162 8.44 37.83 -7.32
C PHE A 162 9.80 37.22 -7.74
N LEU A 163 10.22 36.10 -7.12
CA LEU A 163 11.44 35.38 -7.49
C LEU A 163 11.38 34.79 -8.91
N PHE A 164 10.17 34.57 -9.42
CA PHE A 164 9.92 33.91 -10.70
C PHE A 164 9.57 34.86 -11.84
N LYS A 165 9.43 36.17 -11.57
CA LYS A 165 9.03 37.17 -12.56
C LYS A 165 10.23 37.99 -13.01
N GLU A 166 10.40 38.06 -14.32
CA GLU A 166 11.38 38.95 -14.96
C GLU A 166 10.73 40.33 -15.18
N ASN A 167 11.49 41.40 -15.01
CA ASN A 167 11.06 42.80 -15.25
C ASN A 167 10.00 43.36 -14.28
N LEU A 168 10.13 43.08 -12.98
CA LEU A 168 9.35 43.78 -11.96
C LEU A 168 9.87 45.22 -11.77
N THR A 169 8.97 46.17 -11.51
CA THR A 169 9.37 47.54 -11.15
C THR A 169 9.92 47.57 -9.72
N ARG A 170 10.80 48.55 -9.42
CA ARG A 170 11.33 48.75 -8.06
C ARG A 170 10.22 48.84 -7.01
N ASN A 171 9.13 49.54 -7.32
CA ASN A 171 8.00 49.72 -6.39
C ASN A 171 7.23 48.42 -6.13
N GLU A 172 7.08 47.56 -7.13
CA GLU A 172 6.45 46.25 -6.96
C GLU A 172 7.31 45.33 -6.09
N ILE A 173 8.63 45.29 -6.37
CA ILE A 173 9.60 44.53 -5.57
C ILE A 173 9.59 45.01 -4.12
N MET A 174 9.63 46.33 -3.91
CA MET A 174 9.56 46.97 -2.60
C MET A 174 8.32 46.53 -1.82
N THR A 175 7.15 46.57 -2.46
CA THR A 175 5.89 46.17 -1.82
C THR A 175 5.91 44.70 -1.42
N LYS A 176 6.45 43.84 -2.28
CA LYS A 176 6.55 42.39 -2.04
C LYS A 176 7.55 42.05 -0.94
N ILE A 177 8.72 42.68 -0.94
CA ILE A 177 9.76 42.50 0.07
C ILE A 177 9.28 43.00 1.43
N LYS A 178 8.66 44.19 1.49
CA LYS A 178 8.06 44.69 2.74
C LYS A 178 7.02 43.72 3.27
N ALA A 179 6.13 43.20 2.42
CA ALA A 179 5.14 42.20 2.84
C ALA A 179 5.78 40.89 3.33
N LEU A 180 6.94 40.51 2.80
CA LEU A 180 7.70 39.33 3.25
C LEU A 180 8.37 39.59 4.60
N ILE A 181 9.00 40.75 4.79
CA ILE A 181 9.65 41.15 6.05
C ILE A 181 8.60 41.23 7.18
N LEU A 182 7.44 41.86 6.93
CA LEU A 182 6.32 41.90 7.89
C LEU A 182 5.88 40.51 8.35
N LEU A 183 6.01 39.50 7.49
CA LEU A 183 5.62 38.11 7.77
C LEU A 183 6.64 37.38 8.66
N TYR A 184 7.89 37.83 8.68
CA TYR A 184 9.01 37.28 9.44
C TYR A 184 9.61 38.31 10.40
N GLU A 185 8.82 39.30 10.84
CA GLU A 185 9.24 40.44 11.67
C GLU A 185 10.02 40.04 12.92
N ASN A 186 9.75 38.84 13.46
CA ASN A 186 10.40 38.34 14.67
C ASN A 186 11.72 37.59 14.41
N GLU A 187 12.07 37.32 13.15
CA GLU A 187 13.20 36.46 12.78
C GLU A 187 14.21 37.13 11.83
N LEU A 188 13.83 38.21 11.15
CA LEU A 188 14.66 38.88 10.15
C LEU A 188 14.90 40.36 10.48
N ASP A 189 16.09 40.69 10.97
CA ASP A 189 16.58 42.07 11.09
C ASP A 189 17.14 42.56 9.74
N ILE A 190 16.24 42.72 8.75
CA ILE A 190 16.60 43.06 7.36
C ILE A 190 16.06 44.44 7.01
N ASP A 191 16.96 45.32 6.55
CA ASP A 191 16.56 46.57 5.92
C ASP A 191 15.91 46.32 4.55
N ALA A 192 14.65 46.73 4.40
CA ALA A 192 13.87 46.52 3.19
C ALA A 192 14.46 47.23 1.97
N GLU A 193 15.05 48.42 2.15
CA GLU A 193 15.66 49.17 1.03
C GLU A 193 16.93 48.47 0.53
N SER A 194 17.82 48.07 1.45
CA SER A 194 19.02 47.29 1.10
C SER A 194 18.67 45.99 0.39
N PHE A 195 17.63 45.27 0.82
CA PHE A 195 17.24 44.02 0.16
C PHE A 195 16.68 44.25 -1.25
N VAL A 196 15.95 45.34 -1.48
CA VAL A 196 15.45 45.70 -2.81
C VAL A 196 16.60 45.99 -3.77
N ASP A 197 17.61 46.75 -3.34
CA ASP A 197 18.80 47.04 -4.13
C ASP A 197 19.58 45.78 -4.47
N GLU A 198 19.80 44.92 -3.47
CA GLU A 198 20.45 43.62 -3.61
C GLU A 198 19.72 42.73 -4.63
N PHE A 199 18.39 42.64 -4.55
CA PHE A 199 17.59 41.83 -5.46
C PHE A 199 17.60 42.36 -6.90
N ILE A 200 17.56 43.68 -7.09
CA ILE A 200 17.67 44.29 -8.43
C ILE A 200 19.04 44.00 -9.06
N GLN A 201 20.11 44.14 -8.28
CA GLN A 201 21.46 43.80 -8.72
C GLN A 201 21.57 42.30 -9.07
N PHE A 202 20.96 41.43 -8.26
CA PHE A 202 20.91 39.99 -8.51
C PHE A 202 20.15 39.63 -9.79
N GLN A 203 19.04 40.29 -10.07
CA GLN A 203 18.30 40.09 -11.32
C GLN A 203 19.13 40.51 -12.55
N SER A 204 19.92 41.58 -12.44
CA SER A 204 20.80 42.03 -13.52
C SER A 204 21.86 40.98 -13.86
N ILE A 205 22.60 40.48 -12.86
CA ILE A 205 23.66 39.48 -13.11
C ILE A 205 23.09 38.15 -13.62
N THR A 206 21.93 37.73 -13.10
CA THR A 206 21.27 36.50 -13.53
C THR A 206 20.79 36.62 -14.97
N SER A 207 20.28 37.78 -15.38
CA SER A 207 19.78 38.04 -16.74
C SER A 207 20.90 38.08 -17.78
N SER A 208 22.06 38.66 -17.43
CA SER A 208 23.24 38.71 -18.31
C SER A 208 23.88 37.35 -18.55
N THR A 209 23.61 36.36 -17.69
CA THR A 209 24.24 35.03 -17.74
C THR A 209 23.32 33.97 -18.39
N LYS A 210 22.11 34.34 -18.83
CA LYS A 210 21.13 33.40 -19.42
C LYS A 210 21.52 32.98 -20.83
N ASN A 211 22.18 31.83 -20.96
CA ASN A 211 22.24 31.10 -22.21
C ASN A 211 20.98 30.22 -22.38
N SER A 212 19.90 30.84 -22.85
CA SER A 212 18.71 30.23 -23.49
C SER A 212 17.86 29.19 -22.73
N THR A 213 18.20 28.78 -21.51
CA THR A 213 17.40 27.82 -20.71
C THR A 213 16.78 28.51 -19.50
N THR A 214 15.57 28.09 -19.15
CA THR A 214 14.86 28.50 -17.92
C THR A 214 15.70 28.13 -16.70
N ILE A 215 16.33 29.11 -16.05
CA ILE A 215 17.11 28.92 -14.83
C ILE A 215 16.15 28.61 -13.68
N THR A 216 16.31 27.46 -13.03
CA THR A 216 15.53 27.13 -11.82
C THR A 216 16.06 27.91 -10.62
N LEU A 217 15.26 28.06 -9.56
CA LEU A 217 15.73 28.71 -8.33
C LEU A 217 16.90 27.95 -7.68
N THR A 218 16.97 26.64 -7.88
CA THR A 218 18.11 25.82 -7.45
C THR A 218 19.38 26.23 -8.20
N ASP A 219 19.30 26.43 -9.51
CA ASP A 219 20.43 26.88 -10.33
C ASP A 219 20.87 28.30 -9.95
N GLN A 220 19.92 29.18 -9.60
CA GLN A 220 20.22 30.52 -9.08
C GLN A 220 21.01 30.46 -7.77
N LEU A 221 20.63 29.55 -6.88
CA LEU A 221 21.32 29.35 -5.62
C LEU A 221 22.72 28.73 -5.83
N GLU A 222 22.82 27.77 -6.75
CA GLU A 222 24.10 27.17 -7.11
C GLU A 222 25.04 28.20 -7.76
N PHE A 223 24.50 29.12 -8.57
CA PHE A 223 25.25 30.23 -9.14
C PHE A 223 25.87 31.13 -8.07
N ILE A 224 25.11 31.50 -7.03
CA ILE A 224 25.63 32.30 -5.90
C ILE A 224 26.79 31.59 -5.22
N ARG A 225 26.66 30.27 -4.98
CA ARG A 225 27.68 29.46 -4.31
C ARG A 225 28.92 29.24 -5.17
N ASN A 226 28.75 28.91 -6.45
CA ASN A 226 29.84 28.61 -7.37
C ASN A 226 30.68 29.87 -7.67
N MET A 227 30.04 31.03 -7.80
CA MET A 227 30.72 32.31 -7.98
C MET A 227 31.30 32.90 -6.67
N LYS A 228 31.00 32.29 -5.52
CA LYS A 228 31.41 32.76 -4.18
C LYS A 228 30.98 34.21 -3.88
N ILE A 229 29.79 34.59 -4.35
CA ILE A 229 29.19 35.93 -4.18
C ILE A 229 28.17 35.99 -3.04
N THR A 230 28.20 35.03 -2.12
CA THR A 230 27.30 34.94 -0.95
C THR A 230 27.30 36.21 -0.11
N HIS A 231 28.48 36.81 0.11
CA HIS A 231 28.61 38.08 0.85
C HIS A 231 27.95 39.28 0.16
N THR A 232 27.77 39.22 -1.15
CA THR A 232 27.13 40.30 -1.93
C THR A 232 25.61 40.15 -1.94
N PHE A 233 25.09 38.93 -1.81
CA PHE A 233 23.66 38.63 -1.90
C PHE A 233 23.12 37.81 -0.70
N PRO A 234 23.33 38.26 0.56
CA PRO A 234 22.93 37.49 1.74
C PRO A 234 21.41 37.36 1.93
N ASN A 235 20.64 38.42 1.62
CA ASN A 235 19.18 38.41 1.79
C ASN A 235 18.51 37.59 0.68
N VAL A 236 19.03 37.67 -0.55
CA VAL A 236 18.58 36.85 -1.68
C VAL A 236 18.85 35.37 -1.41
N GLU A 237 20.05 35.01 -0.93
CA GLU A 237 20.37 33.62 -0.56
C GLU A 237 19.41 33.10 0.52
N THR A 238 19.19 33.89 1.58
CA THR A 238 18.25 33.54 2.66
C THR A 238 16.84 33.32 2.13
N CYS A 239 16.35 34.22 1.27
CA CYS A 239 15.03 34.10 0.66
C CYS A 239 14.90 32.83 -0.22
N LEU A 240 15.94 32.53 -1.01
CA LEU A 240 15.99 31.30 -1.81
C LEU A 240 16.04 30.04 -0.92
N HIS A 241 16.78 30.05 0.18
CA HIS A 241 16.79 28.94 1.15
C HIS A 241 15.42 28.71 1.76
N ILE A 242 14.75 29.77 2.24
CA ILE A 242 13.41 29.65 2.82
C ILE A 242 12.48 29.02 1.78
N PHE A 243 12.46 29.53 0.55
CA PHE A 243 11.59 28.98 -0.48
C PHE A 243 11.92 27.51 -0.83
N LEU A 244 13.20 27.17 -1.03
CA LEU A 244 13.63 25.82 -1.43
C LEU A 244 13.46 24.78 -0.31
N THR A 245 13.45 25.21 0.95
CA THR A 245 13.25 24.32 2.11
C THR A 245 11.78 24.20 2.53
N MET A 246 10.91 25.09 2.05
CA MET A 246 9.47 24.97 2.29
C MET A 246 8.90 23.71 1.60
N PRO A 247 8.10 22.89 2.30
CA PRO A 247 7.44 21.72 1.72
C PRO A 247 6.22 22.14 0.87
N ILE A 248 6.46 22.85 -0.23
CA ILE A 248 5.42 23.38 -1.14
C ILE A 248 5.00 22.35 -2.17
N THR A 249 5.95 21.55 -2.65
CA THR A 249 5.67 20.52 -3.65
C THR A 249 4.95 19.37 -2.98
N ASN A 250 3.93 18.84 -3.66
CA ASN A 250 3.38 17.52 -3.38
C ASN A 250 4.43 16.47 -3.76
N CYS A 251 5.62 16.52 -3.16
CA CYS A 251 6.68 15.55 -3.39
C CYS A 251 6.08 14.15 -3.28
N THR A 252 6.64 13.23 -4.07
CA THR A 252 6.33 11.81 -4.01
C THR A 252 6.64 11.31 -2.60
N SER A 253 5.66 11.46 -1.72
CA SER A 253 5.57 10.83 -0.41
C SER A 253 5.60 9.31 -0.54
N GLU A 254 5.65 8.76 -1.77
CA GLU A 254 6.11 7.41 -2.07
C GLU A 254 7.38 7.03 -1.30
N ARG A 255 8.34 7.93 -1.04
CA ARG A 255 9.52 7.57 -0.23
C ARG A 255 9.12 7.23 1.20
N SER A 256 8.43 8.13 1.90
CA SER A 256 7.96 7.91 3.27
C SER A 256 6.89 6.80 3.36
N PHE A 257 5.96 6.72 2.41
CA PHE A 257 4.94 5.66 2.34
C PHE A 257 5.55 4.30 1.99
N SER A 258 6.58 4.23 1.16
CA SER A 258 7.29 2.98 0.87
C SER A 258 8.10 2.50 2.08
N PHE A 259 8.73 3.42 2.82
CA PHE A 259 9.35 3.10 4.11
C PHE A 259 8.30 2.65 5.12
N LEU A 260 7.18 3.35 5.25
CA LEU A 260 6.08 2.94 6.11
C LEU A 260 5.53 1.56 5.71
N LYS A 261 5.50 1.21 4.41
CA LYS A 261 5.11 -0.13 3.96
C LYS A 261 6.11 -1.22 4.36
N ARG A 262 7.41 -0.89 4.44
CA ARG A 262 8.47 -1.79 4.94
C ARG A 262 8.39 -1.95 6.47
N ILE A 263 8.18 -0.83 7.16
CA ILE A 263 8.08 -0.69 8.62
C ILE A 263 6.77 -1.31 9.15
N LYS A 264 5.63 -1.04 8.53
CA LYS A 264 4.31 -1.63 8.82
C LYS A 264 4.00 -2.66 7.75
N ASN A 265 4.52 -3.86 7.94
CA ASN A 265 4.14 -5.00 7.12
C ASN A 265 3.09 -5.86 7.85
N ARG A 266 2.49 -6.82 7.14
CA ARG A 266 1.43 -7.70 7.67
C ARG A 266 1.84 -8.45 8.95
N LEU A 267 3.14 -8.73 9.13
CA LEU A 267 3.69 -9.43 10.29
C LEU A 267 3.96 -8.48 11.47
N ARG A 268 4.11 -7.17 11.22
CA ARG A 268 4.33 -6.12 12.22
C ARG A 268 3.16 -5.13 12.27
N SER A 269 1.95 -5.66 12.47
CA SER A 269 0.72 -4.89 12.57
C SER A 269 0.51 -4.23 13.94
N SER A 270 1.15 -4.74 15.00
CA SER A 270 1.12 -4.15 16.35
C SER A 270 2.45 -3.47 16.68
N MET A 271 2.50 -2.15 16.60
CA MET A 271 3.63 -1.34 17.04
C MET A 271 3.11 -0.02 17.62
N GLY A 272 3.66 0.41 18.75
CA GLY A 272 3.35 1.72 19.34
C GLY A 272 3.84 2.86 18.45
N GLN A 273 3.17 4.00 18.52
CA GLN A 273 3.47 5.17 17.68
C GLN A 273 4.92 5.64 17.85
N GLU A 274 5.44 5.70 19.07
CA GLU A 274 6.83 6.07 19.35
C GLU A 274 7.85 5.21 18.59
N ASN A 275 7.64 3.89 18.55
CA ASN A 275 8.51 2.97 17.82
C ASN A 275 8.35 3.11 16.30
N LEU A 276 7.14 3.47 15.84
CA LEU A 276 6.88 3.75 14.43
C LEU A 276 7.65 4.98 13.97
N ASP A 277 7.61 6.03 14.77
CA ASP A 277 8.23 7.31 14.46
C ASP A 277 9.76 7.19 14.49
N ALA A 278 10.31 6.56 15.54
CA ALA A 278 11.76 6.32 15.65
C ALA A 278 12.30 5.49 14.48
N LEU A 279 11.61 4.40 14.11
CA LEU A 279 12.02 3.59 12.95
C LEU A 279 11.77 4.30 11.62
N GLY A 280 10.78 5.17 11.56
CA GLY A 280 10.54 6.06 10.43
C GLY A 280 11.74 6.95 10.17
N ILE A 281 12.22 7.65 11.21
CA ILE A 281 13.40 8.51 11.14
C ILE A 281 14.64 7.73 10.71
N LEU A 282 14.93 6.60 11.37
CA LEU A 282 16.08 5.74 11.02
C LEU A 282 16.02 5.22 9.57
N SER A 283 14.82 4.99 9.04
CA SER A 283 14.65 4.51 7.66
C SER A 283 14.72 5.63 6.63
N ILE A 284 14.25 6.83 6.97
CA ILE A 284 14.34 8.02 6.11
C ILE A 284 15.81 8.46 6.02
N GLU A 285 16.49 8.55 7.16
CA GLU A 285 17.90 8.90 7.30
C GLU A 285 18.77 7.64 7.29
N SER A 286 18.54 6.73 6.34
CA SER A 286 19.27 5.46 6.27
C SER A 286 20.77 5.65 6.10
N ASP A 287 21.18 6.71 5.39
CA ASP A 287 22.57 7.00 5.08
C ASP A 287 23.33 7.46 6.33
N VAL A 288 22.68 8.29 7.16
CA VAL A 288 23.20 8.68 8.47
C VAL A 288 23.14 7.50 9.43
N THR A 289 22.07 6.72 9.42
CA THR A 289 21.93 5.54 10.30
C THR A 289 23.01 4.49 10.02
N ALA A 290 23.44 4.35 8.76
CA ALA A 290 24.52 3.44 8.39
C ALA A 290 25.92 3.92 8.83
N SER A 291 26.10 5.22 9.08
CA SER A 291 27.37 5.77 9.58
C SER A 291 27.50 5.74 11.10
N ILE A 292 26.41 5.42 11.81
CA ILE A 292 26.38 5.30 13.27
C ILE A 292 26.95 3.94 13.70
N ASP A 293 27.85 3.96 14.69
CA ASP A 293 28.35 2.75 15.33
C ASP A 293 27.33 2.17 16.32
N PHE A 294 26.74 1.03 15.97
CA PHE A 294 25.78 0.34 16.82
C PHE A 294 26.41 -0.26 18.08
N ASP A 295 27.69 -0.61 18.05
CA ASP A 295 28.36 -1.22 19.20
C ASP A 295 28.53 -0.18 20.32
N GLU A 296 28.89 1.05 19.98
CA GLU A 296 28.95 2.17 20.93
C GLU A 296 27.57 2.46 21.55
N ILE A 297 26.50 2.44 20.74
CA ILE A 297 25.13 2.64 21.23
C ILE A 297 24.70 1.52 22.18
N ILE A 298 25.02 0.27 21.86
CA ILE A 298 24.72 -0.89 22.71
C ILE A 298 25.45 -0.74 24.05
N ASP A 299 26.71 -0.30 24.02
CA ASP A 299 27.51 -0.05 25.22
C ASP A 299 26.94 1.07 26.09
N VAL A 300 26.54 2.20 25.50
CA VAL A 300 25.89 3.30 26.22
C VAL A 300 24.56 2.84 26.83
N PHE A 301 23.75 2.13 26.05
CA PHE A 301 22.46 1.61 26.52
C PHE A 301 22.62 0.59 27.65
N SER A 302 23.61 -0.30 27.55
CA SER A 302 23.90 -1.30 28.58
C SER A 302 24.32 -0.64 29.90
N LYS A 303 25.19 0.38 29.84
CA LYS A 303 25.63 1.18 31.00
C LYS A 303 24.46 1.93 31.65
N GLN A 304 23.53 2.48 30.87
CA GLN A 304 22.33 3.15 31.39
C GLN A 304 21.35 2.17 32.07
N LYS A 305 21.14 0.97 31.51
CA LYS A 305 20.28 -0.05 32.14
C LYS A 305 20.91 -0.77 33.33
N ALA A 306 22.25 -0.87 33.39
CA ALA A 306 22.96 -1.44 34.52
C ALA A 306 22.65 -0.70 35.84
N ARG A 307 22.47 0.62 35.79
CA ARG A 307 22.09 1.43 36.96
C ARG A 307 20.68 1.16 37.49
N LYS A 308 19.75 0.63 36.68
CA LYS A 308 18.40 0.25 37.14
C LYS A 308 18.35 -1.12 37.83
N LYS A 309 19.37 -1.98 37.65
CA LYS A 309 19.42 -3.30 38.31
C LYS A 309 19.93 -3.25 39.76
N VAL A 310 20.71 -2.24 40.13
CA VAL A 310 21.34 -2.17 41.46
C VAL A 310 20.39 -1.66 42.55
N PHE A 311 19.30 -0.96 42.20
CA PHE A 311 18.36 -0.40 43.19
C PHE A 311 17.13 -1.27 43.52
N ASN A 312 16.82 -2.30 42.72
CA ASN A 312 15.63 -3.14 42.93
C ASN A 312 15.87 -4.38 43.81
N ASN A 313 17.12 -4.71 44.13
CA ASN A 313 17.46 -5.86 44.98
C ASN A 313 17.51 -5.54 46.49
N LEU A 314 17.26 -4.29 46.90
CA LEU A 314 17.29 -3.86 48.31
C LEU A 314 15.90 -3.48 48.88
N LEU A 315 14.83 -3.52 48.08
CA LEU A 315 13.48 -3.07 48.52
C LEU A 315 12.34 -4.07 48.29
N THR A 316 12.61 -5.36 48.09
CA THR A 316 11.53 -6.36 47.95
C THR A 316 11.72 -7.57 48.86
N ASN A 317 11.79 -7.30 50.17
CA ASN A 317 11.33 -8.25 51.18
C ASN A 317 10.15 -7.63 51.93
N ASN A 318 9.05 -8.39 51.97
CA ASN A 318 7.84 -8.20 52.78
C ASN A 318 6.80 -7.17 52.32
N SER A 319 5.83 -7.63 51.52
CA SER A 319 4.41 -7.68 51.95
C SER A 319 3.49 -8.25 50.86
N ALA A 320 2.86 -9.39 51.19
CA ALA A 320 1.64 -9.99 50.62
C ALA A 320 1.52 -10.26 49.09
N PRO A 321 1.39 -11.54 48.66
CA PRO A 321 1.06 -11.86 47.28
C PRO A 321 -0.41 -11.52 46.98
N HIS A 322 -0.63 -10.52 46.13
CA HIS A 322 -1.95 -10.23 45.59
C HIS A 322 -2.31 -11.28 44.52
N LYS A 323 -3.44 -11.97 44.76
CA LYS A 323 -4.17 -12.95 43.92
C LYS A 323 -3.58 -13.27 42.53
N TYR A 324 -2.99 -14.46 42.43
CA TYR A 324 -2.68 -15.16 41.19
C TYR A 324 -3.97 -15.40 40.38
N LYS A 325 -4.13 -14.73 39.23
CA LYS A 325 -5.19 -15.06 38.27
C LYS A 325 -4.57 -15.77 37.06
N ARG A 326 -4.59 -17.10 37.07
CA ARG A 326 -4.28 -17.92 35.87
C ARG A 326 -5.35 -17.61 34.83
N MET A 327 -4.95 -17.15 33.65
CA MET A 327 -5.87 -16.96 32.53
C MET A 327 -5.76 -18.16 31.58
N ILE A 328 -6.87 -18.82 31.31
CA ILE A 328 -6.93 -19.98 30.41
C ILE A 328 -7.38 -19.47 29.05
N PHE A 329 -6.58 -19.70 28.02
CA PHE A 329 -6.90 -19.29 26.65
C PHE A 329 -7.60 -20.40 25.87
N TYR A 330 -7.22 -21.64 26.15
CA TYR A 330 -7.73 -22.81 25.46
C TYR A 330 -7.64 -24.03 26.37
N GLU A 331 -8.68 -24.85 26.38
CA GLU A 331 -8.72 -26.08 27.16
C GLU A 331 -9.63 -27.09 26.44
N ASP A 332 -9.08 -28.23 26.05
CA ASP A 332 -9.83 -29.37 25.52
C ASP A 332 -9.59 -30.61 26.39
N ASN A 333 -9.97 -31.80 25.90
CA ASN A 333 -9.79 -33.05 26.64
C ASN A 333 -8.33 -33.52 26.70
N LYS A 334 -7.43 -33.00 25.85
CA LYS A 334 -6.04 -33.46 25.71
C LYS A 334 -5.02 -32.42 26.17
N ASN A 335 -5.32 -31.14 26.04
CA ASN A 335 -4.40 -30.02 26.13
C ASN A 335 -5.03 -28.83 26.85
N LYS A 336 -4.18 -28.03 27.48
CA LYS A 336 -4.54 -26.78 28.14
C LYS A 336 -3.48 -25.72 27.87
N LEU A 337 -3.92 -24.56 27.41
CA LEU A 337 -3.09 -23.38 27.18
C LEU A 337 -3.51 -22.29 28.17
N SER A 338 -2.57 -21.84 28.99
CA SER A 338 -2.82 -20.81 30.00
C SER A 338 -1.67 -19.81 30.14
N CYS A 339 -1.94 -18.64 30.69
CA CYS A 339 -0.94 -17.69 31.17
C CYS A 339 -0.83 -17.77 32.69
N ILE A 340 0.41 -17.79 33.19
CA ILE A 340 0.71 -17.76 34.62
C ILE A 340 1.81 -16.73 34.88
N MET A 341 1.66 -15.93 35.92
CA MET A 341 2.74 -15.11 36.46
C MET A 341 3.68 -16.00 37.27
N ASN A 342 4.94 -16.12 36.86
CA ASN A 342 5.97 -16.85 37.59
C ASN A 342 7.19 -15.95 37.76
N ARG A 343 7.65 -15.76 39.01
CA ARG A 343 8.79 -14.88 39.36
C ARG A 343 8.72 -13.47 38.75
N GLY A 344 7.51 -12.90 38.67
CA GLY A 344 7.29 -11.56 38.11
C GLY A 344 7.18 -11.50 36.57
N GLU A 345 7.26 -12.64 35.87
CA GLU A 345 7.12 -12.71 34.42
C GLU A 345 5.85 -13.46 33.98
N ASN A 346 5.21 -12.98 32.90
CA ASN A 346 4.11 -13.68 32.24
C ASN A 346 4.63 -14.87 31.42
N MET A 347 4.34 -16.07 31.89
CA MET A 347 4.68 -17.34 31.26
C MET A 347 3.48 -17.90 30.52
N LEU A 348 3.67 -18.30 29.25
CA LEU A 348 2.70 -19.09 28.52
C LEU A 348 2.94 -20.56 28.86
N VAL A 349 1.90 -21.27 29.29
CA VAL A 349 1.98 -22.66 29.76
C VAL A 349 1.11 -23.54 28.90
N MET A 350 1.74 -24.52 28.26
CA MET A 350 1.07 -25.62 27.54
C MET A 350 1.14 -26.86 28.41
N GLU A 351 0.00 -27.39 28.82
CA GLU A 351 -0.11 -28.59 29.66
C GLU A 351 -0.84 -29.68 28.88
N ALA A 352 -0.27 -30.88 28.82
CA ALA A 352 -0.94 -32.06 28.30
C ALA A 352 -1.73 -32.73 29.43
N LYS A 353 -3.04 -32.89 29.28
CA LYS A 353 -3.93 -33.49 30.29
C LYS A 353 -3.83 -35.00 30.38
N ASN A 354 -3.33 -35.64 29.32
CA ASN A 354 -3.20 -37.10 29.24
C ASN A 354 -1.93 -37.64 29.91
N ARG A 355 -1.03 -36.78 30.38
CA ARG A 355 0.21 -37.16 31.08
C ARG A 355 0.49 -36.18 32.21
N GLU A 356 0.46 -36.66 33.45
CA GLU A 356 0.83 -35.84 34.60
C GLU A 356 2.29 -35.36 34.47
N GLY A 357 2.53 -34.07 34.73
CA GLY A 357 3.85 -33.45 34.68
C GLY A 357 4.31 -32.91 33.31
N CYS A 358 3.59 -33.20 32.21
CA CYS A 358 3.94 -32.66 30.89
C CYS A 358 3.44 -31.22 30.72
N ARG A 359 4.20 -30.25 31.26
CA ARG A 359 3.97 -28.81 31.06
C ARG A 359 5.20 -28.12 30.48
N VAL A 360 5.01 -27.33 29.43
CA VAL A 360 6.04 -26.46 28.85
C VAL A 360 5.72 -25.02 29.21
N MET A 361 6.67 -24.35 29.88
CA MET A 361 6.54 -22.94 30.25
C MET A 361 7.45 -22.10 29.35
N LEU A 362 6.86 -21.17 28.62
CA LEU A 362 7.56 -20.29 27.69
C LEU A 362 7.55 -18.87 28.24
N ASN A 363 8.73 -18.38 28.64
CA ASN A 363 8.94 -16.96 28.94
C ASN A 363 8.95 -16.12 27.65
N ARG A 364 8.97 -14.79 27.80
CA ARG A 364 8.94 -13.87 26.66
C ARG A 364 10.09 -14.12 25.67
N SER A 365 11.30 -14.34 26.16
CA SER A 365 12.48 -14.59 25.33
C SER A 365 12.37 -15.88 24.50
N ASN A 366 11.84 -16.95 25.09
CA ASN A 366 11.65 -18.24 24.40
C ASN A 366 10.51 -18.17 23.38
N ARG A 367 9.45 -17.40 23.65
CA ARG A 367 8.37 -17.16 22.69
C ARG A 367 8.86 -16.41 21.45
N ILE A 368 9.68 -15.38 21.64
CA ILE A 368 10.28 -14.62 20.53
C ILE A 368 11.20 -15.53 19.69
N ARG A 369 12.01 -16.38 20.34
CA ARG A 369 12.84 -17.37 19.62
C ARG A 369 12.01 -18.38 18.83
N LEU A 370 10.91 -18.88 19.39
CA LEU A 370 10.01 -19.80 18.68
C LEU A 370 9.35 -19.14 17.45
N GLN A 371 8.92 -17.87 17.57
CA GLN A 371 8.41 -17.12 16.43
C GLN A 371 9.49 -16.90 15.36
N TYR A 372 10.73 -16.61 15.75
CA TYR A 372 11.83 -16.50 14.81
C TYR A 372 12.06 -17.83 14.05
N PHE A 373 12.05 -18.97 14.75
CA PHE A 373 12.16 -20.29 14.10
C PHE A 373 10.99 -20.58 13.16
N GLU A 374 9.77 -20.25 13.55
CA GLU A 374 8.58 -20.41 12.69
C GLU A 374 8.72 -19.59 11.39
N ILE A 375 9.14 -18.33 11.51
CA ILE A 375 9.38 -17.44 10.36
C ILE A 375 10.47 -18.02 9.46
N CYS A 376 11.63 -18.40 10.01
CA CYS A 376 12.72 -18.98 9.23
C CYS A 376 12.30 -20.27 8.52
N ILE A 377 11.54 -21.15 9.18
CA ILE A 377 11.03 -22.38 8.56
C ILE A 377 10.06 -22.05 7.43
N PHE A 378 9.13 -21.14 7.67
CA PHE A 378 8.13 -20.76 6.68
C PHE A 378 8.77 -20.07 5.46
N GLU A 379 9.66 -19.11 5.68
CA GLU A 379 10.42 -18.46 4.61
C GLU A 379 11.26 -19.47 3.83
N THR A 380 11.94 -20.40 4.51
CA THR A 380 12.70 -21.47 3.84
C THR A 380 11.81 -22.38 2.98
N ILE A 381 10.60 -22.71 3.46
CA ILE A 381 9.64 -23.53 2.71
C ILE A 381 9.13 -22.76 1.49
N VAL A 382 8.71 -21.51 1.67
CA VAL A 382 8.19 -20.66 0.58
C VAL A 382 9.27 -20.37 -0.45
N GLU A 383 10.49 -20.08 -0.03
CA GLU A 383 11.62 -19.83 -0.94
C GLU A 383 11.93 -21.08 -1.77
N LYS A 384 11.92 -22.27 -1.15
CA LYS A 384 12.06 -23.54 -1.86
C LYS A 384 10.88 -23.81 -2.80
N GLU A 385 9.65 -23.50 -2.40
CA GLU A 385 8.46 -23.75 -3.21
C GLU A 385 8.34 -22.79 -4.41
N VAL A 386 8.68 -21.52 -4.23
CA VAL A 386 8.56 -20.50 -5.29
C VAL A 386 9.75 -20.55 -6.24
N PHE A 387 10.98 -20.60 -5.72
CA PHE A 387 12.19 -20.52 -6.56
C PHE A 387 12.69 -21.88 -7.02
N ALA A 388 12.73 -22.89 -6.14
CA ALA A 388 13.26 -24.19 -6.52
C ALA A 388 12.31 -24.91 -7.49
N VAL A 389 10.99 -24.85 -7.30
CA VAL A 389 10.02 -25.46 -8.24
C VAL A 389 10.11 -24.78 -9.61
N ALA A 390 10.13 -23.45 -9.68
CA ALA A 390 10.23 -22.74 -10.96
C ALA A 390 11.54 -23.07 -11.70
N ASN A 391 12.67 -23.15 -10.99
CA ASN A 391 13.95 -23.53 -11.57
C ASN A 391 13.96 -25.00 -12.02
N ILE A 392 13.42 -25.92 -11.22
CA ILE A 392 13.31 -27.33 -11.57
C ILE A 392 12.43 -27.51 -12.82
N MET A 393 11.30 -26.81 -12.90
CA MET A 393 10.41 -26.88 -14.07
C MET A 393 11.09 -26.34 -15.35
N LYS A 394 11.81 -25.22 -15.25
CA LYS A 394 12.58 -24.70 -16.37
C LYS A 394 13.65 -25.68 -16.85
N GLN A 395 14.36 -26.32 -15.92
CA GLN A 395 15.37 -27.33 -16.24
C GLN A 395 14.77 -28.60 -16.82
N TYR A 396 13.57 -28.96 -16.35
CA TYR A 396 12.80 -30.07 -16.89
C TYR A 396 12.47 -29.85 -18.36
N ASP A 397 12.05 -28.63 -18.74
CA ASP A 397 11.79 -28.24 -20.12
C ASP A 397 13.06 -28.24 -20.98
N GLU A 398 14.17 -27.65 -20.48
CA GLU A 398 15.47 -27.62 -21.17
C GLU A 398 15.99 -29.05 -21.50
N ILE A 399 15.87 -29.96 -20.53
CA ILE A 399 16.25 -31.36 -20.68
C ILE A 399 15.32 -32.08 -21.67
N ALA A 400 14.00 -31.87 -21.56
CA ALA A 400 13.03 -32.49 -22.46
C ALA A 400 13.27 -32.08 -23.92
N GLU A 401 13.54 -30.80 -24.17
CA GLU A 401 13.82 -30.28 -25.51
C GLU A 401 15.12 -30.86 -26.08
N TYR A 402 16.17 -31.00 -25.26
CA TYR A 402 17.42 -31.62 -25.67
C TYR A 402 17.22 -33.09 -26.05
N ILE A 403 16.50 -33.86 -25.22
CA ILE A 403 16.20 -35.27 -25.51
C ILE A 403 15.37 -35.38 -26.79
N TYR A 404 14.35 -34.54 -26.96
CA TYR A 404 13.53 -34.53 -28.16
C TYR A 404 14.37 -34.31 -29.43
N LYS A 405 15.22 -33.28 -29.44
CA LYS A 405 16.12 -32.98 -30.57
C LYS A 405 17.08 -34.12 -30.86
N LYS A 406 17.66 -34.74 -29.82
CA LYS A 406 18.67 -35.80 -29.98
C LYS A 406 18.03 -37.13 -30.41
N CYS A 407 16.84 -37.46 -29.91
CA CYS A 407 16.05 -38.59 -30.35
C CYS A 407 15.62 -38.46 -31.82
N ALA A 408 15.28 -37.25 -32.28
CA ALA A 408 14.91 -37.00 -33.69
C ALA A 408 16.07 -37.22 -34.67
N GLN A 409 17.33 -37.11 -34.21
CA GLN A 409 18.54 -37.30 -35.02
C GLN A 409 19.00 -38.76 -35.10
N GLN A 410 18.41 -39.68 -34.32
CA GLN A 410 18.80 -41.10 -34.35
C GLN A 410 18.10 -41.86 -35.48
N LYS A 411 18.85 -42.77 -36.14
CA LYS A 411 18.33 -43.66 -37.20
C LYS A 411 17.19 -44.57 -36.72
N SER A 412 17.14 -44.88 -35.42
CA SER A 412 16.03 -45.59 -34.77
C SER A 412 15.66 -44.86 -33.48
N PRO A 413 14.64 -43.98 -33.49
CA PRO A 413 14.27 -43.22 -32.31
C PRO A 413 13.60 -44.12 -31.27
N PRO A 414 13.84 -43.89 -29.95
CA PRO A 414 13.19 -44.65 -28.89
C PRO A 414 11.66 -44.52 -28.98
N LYS A 415 10.95 -45.65 -28.81
CA LYS A 415 9.50 -45.75 -29.02
C LYS A 415 8.72 -45.86 -27.71
N ASN A 416 9.34 -46.39 -26.65
CA ASN A 416 8.69 -46.62 -25.36
C ASN A 416 9.33 -45.78 -24.24
N VAL A 417 8.58 -45.52 -23.17
CA VAL A 417 9.02 -44.73 -22.00
C VAL A 417 10.33 -45.28 -21.42
N HIS A 418 10.48 -46.60 -21.41
CA HIS A 418 11.66 -47.29 -20.93
C HIS A 418 12.94 -46.93 -21.72
N ASP A 419 12.86 -46.92 -23.06
CA ASP A 419 13.99 -46.61 -23.93
C ASP A 419 14.42 -45.14 -23.79
N VAL A 420 13.44 -44.24 -23.68
CA VAL A 420 13.68 -42.81 -23.44
C VAL A 420 14.28 -42.59 -22.05
N THR A 421 13.87 -43.39 -21.05
CA THR A 421 14.42 -43.33 -19.69
C THR A 421 15.88 -43.77 -19.65
N ILE A 422 16.23 -44.87 -20.34
CA ILE A 422 17.61 -45.34 -20.47
C ILE A 422 18.46 -44.28 -21.18
N PHE A 423 17.93 -43.70 -22.27
CA PHE A 423 18.60 -42.63 -22.99
C PHE A 423 18.86 -41.41 -22.10
N PHE A 424 17.86 -40.97 -21.33
CA PHE A 424 17.98 -39.84 -20.41
C PHE A 424 19.03 -40.06 -19.32
N LYS A 425 19.01 -41.24 -18.69
CA LYS A 425 19.98 -41.61 -17.63
C LYS A 425 21.41 -41.68 -18.16
N ASN A 426 21.61 -41.97 -19.44
CA ASN A 426 22.92 -42.07 -20.09
C ASN A 426 23.47 -40.74 -20.62
N ILE A 427 22.74 -39.61 -20.49
CA ILE A 427 23.24 -38.29 -20.87
C ILE A 427 24.33 -37.84 -19.89
N LYS A 428 25.58 -37.77 -20.36
CA LYS A 428 26.74 -37.26 -19.60
C LYS A 428 27.01 -35.76 -19.78
N ASP A 429 26.26 -35.09 -20.64
CA ASP A 429 26.53 -33.70 -21.02
C ASP A 429 25.92 -32.74 -19.99
N GLU A 430 26.73 -32.22 -19.07
CA GLU A 430 26.30 -31.24 -18.06
C GLU A 430 25.90 -29.88 -18.66
N ARG A 431 26.24 -29.65 -19.94
CA ARG A 431 25.96 -28.42 -20.68
C ARG A 431 24.51 -28.29 -21.18
N VAL A 432 23.66 -29.28 -20.92
CA VAL A 432 22.24 -29.28 -21.32
C VAL A 432 21.44 -28.25 -20.53
N VAL A 433 21.72 -28.14 -19.23
CA VAL A 433 21.06 -27.19 -18.34
C VAL A 433 21.94 -25.95 -18.21
N LYS A 434 21.43 -24.81 -18.67
CA LYS A 434 22.15 -23.52 -18.60
C LYS A 434 21.85 -22.74 -17.33
N SER A 435 20.83 -23.16 -16.57
CA SER A 435 20.35 -22.46 -15.37
C SER A 435 21.08 -22.92 -14.10
N ILE A 436 21.33 -21.96 -13.20
CA ILE A 436 21.98 -22.15 -11.90
C ILE A 436 20.93 -21.92 -10.80
N PRO A 437 20.83 -22.77 -9.76
CA PRO A 437 21.62 -23.99 -9.53
C PRO A 437 21.19 -25.16 -10.44
N ASN A 438 22.14 -25.96 -10.93
CA ASN A 438 21.87 -27.08 -11.84
C ASN A 438 21.38 -28.32 -11.05
N PHE A 439 20.11 -28.70 -11.25
CA PHE A 439 19.44 -29.83 -10.62
C PHE A 439 19.37 -31.08 -11.53
N SER A 440 20.15 -31.13 -12.62
CA SER A 440 20.06 -32.21 -13.61
C SER A 440 20.24 -33.61 -13.01
N ASN A 441 21.12 -33.78 -12.03
CA ASN A 441 21.32 -35.05 -11.34
C ASN A 441 20.13 -35.43 -10.47
N GLN A 442 19.54 -34.47 -9.74
CA GLN A 442 18.34 -34.68 -8.94
C GLN A 442 17.14 -35.02 -9.83
N ILE A 443 17.00 -34.37 -10.98
CA ILE A 443 15.95 -34.66 -11.97
C ILE A 443 16.14 -36.07 -12.57
N LYS A 444 17.38 -36.46 -12.90
CA LYS A 444 17.71 -37.84 -13.34
C LYS A 444 17.37 -38.90 -12.29
N MET A 445 17.59 -38.59 -11.01
CA MET A 445 17.30 -39.52 -9.92
C MET A 445 15.80 -39.63 -9.61
N CYS A 446 15.10 -38.50 -9.56
CA CYS A 446 13.75 -38.44 -9.00
C CYS A 446 12.62 -38.39 -10.04
N ALA A 447 12.90 -38.01 -11.29
CA ALA A 447 11.85 -37.68 -12.27
C ALA A 447 12.11 -38.24 -13.69
N ALA A 448 13.04 -39.18 -13.86
CA ALA A 448 13.43 -39.71 -15.17
C ALA A 448 12.29 -40.36 -15.96
N GLU A 449 11.42 -41.10 -15.29
CA GLU A 449 10.29 -41.79 -15.92
C GLU A 449 9.21 -40.80 -16.36
N ARG A 450 8.85 -39.86 -15.48
CA ARG A 450 7.92 -38.75 -15.78
C ARG A 450 8.39 -37.87 -16.95
N LEU A 451 9.69 -37.61 -17.02
CA LEU A 451 10.28 -36.82 -18.10
C LEU A 451 10.22 -37.57 -19.43
N SER A 452 10.45 -38.89 -19.37
CA SER A 452 10.37 -39.76 -20.54
C SER A 452 8.93 -39.87 -21.08
N GLU A 453 7.93 -39.96 -20.20
CA GLU A 453 6.51 -39.86 -20.56
C GLU A 453 6.19 -38.52 -21.20
N TYR A 454 6.67 -37.42 -20.62
CA TYR A 454 6.45 -36.07 -21.13
C TYR A 454 7.01 -35.88 -22.55
N VAL A 455 8.24 -36.35 -22.81
CA VAL A 455 8.87 -36.29 -24.13
C VAL A 455 8.10 -37.11 -25.17
N LEU A 456 7.59 -38.29 -24.80
CA LEU A 456 6.78 -39.12 -25.70
C LEU A 456 5.40 -38.50 -25.97
N ASN A 457 4.78 -37.90 -24.96
CA ASN A 457 3.50 -37.20 -25.11
C ASN A 457 3.63 -35.93 -25.97
N GLN A 458 4.74 -35.19 -25.89
CA GLN A 458 5.02 -34.09 -26.83
C GLN A 458 5.14 -34.60 -28.28
N LYS A 459 5.76 -35.77 -28.49
CA LYS A 459 5.89 -36.40 -29.81
C LYS A 459 4.52 -36.80 -30.39
N ALA A 460 3.57 -37.21 -29.55
CA ALA A 460 2.20 -37.54 -29.95
C ALA A 460 1.34 -36.30 -30.21
N ASN A 461 1.58 -35.18 -29.50
CA ASN A 461 0.81 -33.95 -29.68
C ASN A 461 1.34 -33.05 -30.81
N ASN A 462 2.61 -33.16 -31.23
CA ASN A 462 3.15 -32.40 -32.36
C ASN A 462 2.62 -32.83 -33.75
N SER A 463 1.68 -33.79 -33.83
CA SER A 463 0.86 -34.05 -35.03
C SER A 463 -0.44 -33.24 -35.08
N HIS A 464 -0.77 -32.41 -34.08
CA HIS A 464 -1.87 -31.44 -34.16
C HIS A 464 -1.54 -30.16 -33.36
N GLU A 465 -1.66 -29.00 -34.01
CA GLU A 465 -1.27 -27.69 -33.49
C GLU A 465 -1.86 -27.34 -32.10
N PHE A 466 -0.93 -26.85 -31.26
CA PHE A 466 -1.03 -25.79 -30.24
C PHE A 466 -2.36 -25.59 -29.49
N PHE A 467 -2.47 -26.23 -28.33
CA PHE A 467 -3.37 -25.80 -27.25
C PHE A 467 -2.60 -25.27 -26.02
N ASN A 468 -2.89 -24.00 -25.72
CA ASN A 468 -3.01 -23.34 -24.42
C ASN A 468 -2.28 -23.91 -23.19
N LYS A 469 -1.46 -23.03 -22.60
CA LYS A 469 -0.97 -23.07 -21.23
C LYS A 469 -2.13 -23.08 -20.22
N THR A 470 -2.51 -24.27 -19.78
CA THR A 470 -2.93 -24.54 -18.40
C THR A 470 -2.88 -26.05 -18.17
N ARG A 471 -1.86 -26.53 -17.47
CA ARG A 471 -2.00 -27.79 -16.72
C ARG A 471 -1.31 -27.70 -15.37
N ILE A 472 -2.19 -27.42 -14.41
CA ILE A 472 -2.15 -27.84 -13.02
C ILE A 472 -1.72 -29.31 -12.97
N ILE A 473 -0.66 -29.62 -12.23
CA ILE A 473 -0.42 -30.95 -11.68
C ILE A 473 -0.63 -30.85 -10.18
N THR A 474 -1.54 -31.68 -9.71
CA THR A 474 -1.86 -31.95 -8.31
C THR A 474 -0.62 -32.39 -7.53
N PRO A 475 -0.37 -31.84 -6.32
CA PRO A 475 0.70 -32.34 -5.46
C PRO A 475 0.41 -33.77 -5.02
N ILE A 476 1.43 -34.62 -5.11
CA ILE A 476 1.51 -35.87 -4.34
C ILE A 476 1.39 -35.49 -2.86
N SER A 477 0.43 -36.13 -2.19
CA SER A 477 0.18 -36.18 -0.75
C SER A 477 1.18 -35.41 0.12
N SER A 478 0.72 -34.27 0.64
CA SER A 478 1.22 -33.74 1.90
C SER A 478 1.15 -34.83 2.99
N PRO A 479 2.09 -34.88 3.95
CA PRO A 479 1.78 -35.50 5.23
C PRO A 479 0.55 -34.76 5.76
N THR A 480 -0.51 -35.50 6.04
CA THR A 480 -1.78 -35.02 6.55
C THR A 480 -1.58 -33.97 7.65
N PRO A 481 -2.03 -32.73 7.46
CA PRO A 481 -2.38 -31.87 8.59
C PRO A 481 -3.56 -32.57 9.29
N MET A 482 -3.44 -32.84 10.59
CA MET A 482 -4.60 -33.22 11.38
C MET A 482 -5.71 -32.17 11.15
N SER A 483 -6.83 -32.62 10.59
CA SER A 483 -7.98 -31.77 10.30
C SER A 483 -8.53 -31.11 11.58
N PRO A 484 -8.93 -29.83 11.54
CA PRO A 484 -9.85 -29.27 12.51
C PRO A 484 -11.28 -29.55 12.03
N HIS A 485 -11.83 -30.69 12.43
CA HIS A 485 -13.27 -30.91 12.39
C HIS A 485 -13.76 -31.23 13.81
N ILE A 486 -14.19 -30.19 14.53
CA ILE A 486 -15.34 -30.27 15.45
C ILE A 486 -16.14 -28.98 15.25
N PRO A 487 -17.46 -29.05 14.98
CA PRO A 487 -18.31 -27.87 14.86
C PRO A 487 -18.55 -27.24 16.25
N MET A 488 -18.19 -25.98 16.43
CA MET A 488 -18.67 -25.19 17.57
C MET A 488 -20.01 -24.54 17.21
N SER A 489 -21.08 -25.07 17.79
CA SER A 489 -22.34 -24.36 18.00
C SER A 489 -22.12 -23.11 18.89
N PRO A 490 -22.94 -22.05 18.76
CA PRO A 490 -22.86 -20.89 19.64
C PRO A 490 -23.20 -21.28 21.08
N PRO A 491 -22.61 -20.62 22.10
CA PRO A 491 -22.88 -20.94 23.50
C PRO A 491 -24.32 -20.53 23.91
N PRO A 492 -24.96 -21.26 24.84
CA PRO A 492 -26.26 -20.89 25.36
C PRO A 492 -26.16 -19.65 26.25
N SER A 493 -27.11 -18.73 26.06
CA SER A 493 -27.34 -17.57 26.93
C SER A 493 -27.67 -18.03 28.35
N PRO A 494 -27.13 -17.42 29.42
CA PRO A 494 -27.55 -17.74 30.77
C PRO A 494 -28.98 -17.24 31.00
N ILE A 495 -29.88 -18.19 31.22
CA ILE A 495 -31.23 -17.96 31.75
C ILE A 495 -31.07 -17.60 33.23
N PHE A 496 -31.26 -16.32 33.56
CA PHE A 496 -31.83 -15.94 34.85
C PHE A 496 -33.23 -15.41 34.56
N ALA A 497 -34.23 -16.13 35.07
CA ALA A 497 -35.63 -15.79 34.94
C ALA A 497 -35.98 -14.64 35.90
N ILE A 498 -36.52 -13.54 35.37
CA ILE A 498 -37.43 -12.68 36.13
C ILE A 498 -38.70 -12.50 35.31
N LYS A 499 -39.82 -12.77 35.98
CA LYS A 499 -41.18 -12.87 35.47
C LYS A 499 -41.71 -11.55 34.90
N SER A 500 -42.42 -11.71 33.77
CA SER A 500 -43.62 -10.99 33.30
C SER A 500 -44.04 -9.67 33.96
N SER A 501 -44.25 -8.64 33.13
CA SER A 501 -45.58 -8.01 32.99
C SER A 501 -45.65 -7.09 31.77
N ARG A 502 -46.85 -7.07 31.18
CA ARG A 502 -47.28 -6.46 29.91
C ARG A 502 -47.35 -4.92 29.94
N LYS A 503 -47.47 -4.37 28.72
CA LYS A 503 -48.13 -3.11 28.24
C LYS A 503 -47.12 -2.09 27.70
N ALA A 504 -47.08 -1.80 26.40
CA ALA A 504 -48.05 -1.10 25.53
C ALA A 504 -47.82 0.43 25.56
N VAL A 505 -47.62 0.98 24.35
CA VAL A 505 -48.19 2.24 23.85
C VAL A 505 -47.36 3.55 23.97
N ASP A 506 -47.38 4.26 22.83
CA ASP A 506 -47.17 5.68 22.49
C ASP A 506 -45.79 6.35 22.39
N GLU A 507 -45.46 6.70 21.13
CA GLU A 507 -45.48 8.06 20.56
C GLU A 507 -44.83 9.25 21.31
N TYR A 508 -44.11 10.04 20.49
CA TYR A 508 -43.75 11.45 20.60
C TYR A 508 -42.42 11.93 21.26
N ASP A 509 -41.85 12.87 20.50
CA ASP A 509 -40.92 13.96 20.78
C ASP A 509 -39.43 13.69 21.02
N GLY A 510 -38.64 14.17 20.06
CA GLY A 510 -37.23 14.48 20.26
C GLY A 510 -37.04 15.69 21.19
N PRO A 511 -35.78 15.95 21.57
CA PRO A 511 -35.27 17.28 21.33
C PRO A 511 -33.86 17.29 20.72
N VAL A 512 -33.71 18.17 19.73
CA VAL A 512 -32.68 19.20 19.59
C VAL A 512 -31.21 18.82 19.89
N GLN A 513 -30.41 19.06 18.84
CA GLN A 513 -28.96 19.20 18.77
C GLN A 513 -28.25 19.58 20.08
N SER A 514 -27.20 18.81 20.42
CA SER A 514 -25.93 19.39 20.87
C SER A 514 -24.75 18.54 20.38
N SER A 515 -23.83 19.26 19.77
CA SER A 515 -22.48 18.93 19.30
C SER A 515 -21.78 17.69 19.90
N SER A 516 -21.27 16.81 19.04
CA SER A 516 -19.97 16.14 19.27
C SER A 516 -19.36 15.55 17.98
N LYS A 517 -18.32 16.25 17.52
CA LYS A 517 -17.08 15.76 16.90
C LYS A 517 -17.19 14.62 15.88
N ALA A 518 -17.28 14.99 14.61
CA ALA A 518 -16.85 14.14 13.50
C ALA A 518 -15.34 13.87 13.61
N VAL A 519 -14.97 12.62 13.40
CA VAL A 519 -13.60 12.14 13.34
C VAL A 519 -12.97 12.65 12.05
N GLU A 520 -12.15 13.69 12.16
CA GLU A 520 -11.24 14.15 11.11
C GLU A 520 -10.23 13.05 10.80
N ASN A 521 -10.19 12.65 9.53
CA ASN A 521 -9.23 11.70 9.00
C ASN A 521 -8.02 12.50 8.49
N ASP A 522 -7.30 13.14 9.41
CA ASP A 522 -6.02 13.77 9.10
C ASP A 522 -4.95 12.69 8.95
N GLY A 523 -4.16 12.79 7.88
CA GLY A 523 -2.95 11.98 7.70
C GLY A 523 -1.99 12.17 8.89
N PRO A 524 -1.05 11.23 9.11
CA PRO A 524 -0.15 11.31 10.26
C PRO A 524 0.68 12.60 10.20
N GLY A 525 0.44 13.49 11.17
CA GLY A 525 1.12 14.77 11.35
C GLY A 525 2.58 14.62 11.75
N PHE A 526 3.42 14.25 10.79
CA PHE A 526 4.87 14.07 10.99
C PHE A 526 5.65 15.39 11.23
N PHE A 527 5.03 16.57 11.10
CA PHE A 527 5.74 17.86 11.18
C PHE A 527 5.18 18.89 12.18
N ASN A 528 4.17 18.56 13.00
CA ASN A 528 3.68 19.49 14.03
C ASN A 528 4.31 19.17 15.39
N VAL A 529 5.57 19.57 15.58
CA VAL A 529 6.13 19.72 16.93
C VAL A 529 5.85 21.15 17.38
N GLN A 530 4.95 21.33 18.34
CA GLN A 530 4.86 22.60 19.08
C GLN A 530 6.17 22.84 19.84
N PRO A 531 6.68 24.08 19.90
CA PRO A 531 7.81 24.39 20.76
C PRO A 531 7.40 24.19 22.23
N LEU A 532 8.16 23.37 22.95
CA LEU A 532 8.08 23.27 24.40
C LEU A 532 8.48 24.62 25.00
N SER A 533 7.54 25.22 25.72
CA SER A 533 7.69 26.42 26.55
C SER A 533 8.73 26.24 27.65
#